data_AF-A0A256FWV4-F1
#
_entry.id   AF-A0A256FWV4-F1
#
_cell.length_a   1.000
_cell.length_b   1.000
_cell.length_c   1.000
_cell.angle_alpha   90.00
_cell.angle_beta   90.00
_cell.angle_gamma   90.00
#
_symmetry.space_group_name_H-M   'P 1'
#
loop_
_entity.id
_entity.type
_entity.pdbx_description
1 polymer ?
#
loop_
_entity_poly.entity_id
_entity_poly.type
_entity_poly.pdbx_seq_one_letter_code
_entity_poly.pdbx_strand_id
1 'polypeptide(L)'
;MSEQPIRAKILAAAADVLKTLPLMGKLMINTKSGGATHERIGVVEQVEVRDGWIYFTGDEHHSRIELTAIASLIADRSSVMQEKVYPRIDLLAADETVIGSVIGFEGAEPFDKALHGFEFTALEPKEKEQGATETLEVGEDDPGLAPFAKAQRNNADVRIAIDLPSFKQEWRGQMPEPRLSRGFINVMKPDFHLHLKAGNVTSWRADEQGEDLVFYALNKENEETGLIVSGKKEAFQ
;
A
#
# COMPACT_ATOMS: atom_id res chain seq x y z
N MET A 1 -9.81 -30.64 -2.24
CA MET A 1 -9.11 -29.35 -2.17
C MET A 1 -7.65 -29.66 -2.39
N SER A 2 -7.02 -29.15 -3.45
CA SER A 2 -5.56 -29.27 -3.58
C SER A 2 -4.93 -28.43 -2.47
N GLU A 3 -4.25 -29.07 -1.52
CA GLU A 3 -3.52 -28.38 -0.46
C GLU A 3 -2.34 -27.63 -1.09
N GLN A 4 -2.58 -26.40 -1.55
CA GLN A 4 -1.50 -25.55 -1.99
C GLN A 4 -0.58 -25.29 -0.78
N PRO A 5 0.75 -25.26 -0.99
CA PRO A 5 1.69 -24.97 0.10
C PRO A 5 1.33 -23.65 0.81
N ILE A 6 1.44 -23.65 2.14
CA ILE A 6 1.14 -22.49 2.99
C ILE A 6 1.94 -21.27 2.52
N ARG A 7 3.23 -21.46 2.24
CA ARG A 7 4.10 -20.45 1.66
C ARG A 7 4.84 -21.02 0.46
N ALA A 8 4.85 -20.28 -0.64
CA ALA A 8 5.40 -20.79 -1.89
C ALA A 8 5.85 -19.70 -2.84
N LYS A 9 6.95 -19.94 -3.55
CA LYS A 9 7.35 -19.14 -4.70
C LYS A 9 6.49 -19.49 -5.90
N ILE A 10 5.92 -18.50 -6.56
CA ILE A 10 5.17 -18.67 -7.81
C ILE A 10 6.17 -18.71 -8.96
N LEU A 11 6.14 -19.76 -9.78
CA LEU A 11 7.06 -19.98 -10.90
C LEU A 11 6.47 -19.46 -12.22
N ALA A 12 6.05 -18.19 -12.22
CA ALA A 12 5.45 -17.55 -13.39
C ALA A 12 5.94 -16.10 -13.50
N ALA A 13 5.81 -15.51 -14.69
CA ALA A 13 6.10 -14.11 -14.89
C ALA A 13 5.15 -13.24 -14.08
N ALA A 14 5.66 -12.17 -13.47
CA ALA A 14 4.87 -11.33 -12.58
C ALA A 14 3.62 -10.74 -13.26
N ALA A 15 3.75 -10.34 -14.52
CA ALA A 15 2.64 -9.84 -15.32
C ALA A 15 1.50 -10.85 -15.47
N ASP A 16 1.80 -12.15 -15.61
CA ASP A 16 0.76 -13.17 -15.82
C ASP A 16 0.01 -13.45 -14.52
N VAL A 17 0.72 -13.49 -13.40
CA VAL A 17 0.10 -13.65 -12.07
C VAL A 17 -0.75 -12.42 -11.73
N LEU A 18 -0.21 -11.21 -11.90
CA LEU A 18 -0.90 -9.99 -11.53
C LEU A 18 -2.11 -9.67 -12.43
N LYS A 19 -2.20 -10.24 -13.64
CA LYS A 19 -3.41 -10.18 -14.47
C LYS A 19 -4.58 -10.96 -13.87
N THR A 20 -4.35 -11.87 -12.92
CA THR A 20 -5.44 -12.64 -12.29
C THR A 20 -6.09 -11.91 -11.12
N LEU A 21 -5.57 -10.75 -10.69
CA LEU A 21 -6.09 -10.03 -9.52
C LEU A 21 -7.60 -9.71 -9.59
N PRO A 22 -8.21 -9.36 -10.73
CA PRO A 22 -9.66 -9.17 -10.82
C PRO A 22 -10.49 -10.41 -10.43
N LEU A 23 -9.91 -11.61 -10.49
CA LEU A 23 -10.59 -12.87 -10.15
C LEU A 23 -10.58 -13.15 -8.63
N MET A 24 -9.84 -12.37 -7.84
CA MET A 24 -9.71 -12.59 -6.38
C MET A 24 -10.81 -11.91 -5.56
N GLY A 25 -11.72 -11.17 -6.20
CA GLY A 25 -12.75 -10.38 -5.54
C GLY A 25 -12.16 -9.17 -4.82
N LYS A 26 -12.65 -8.86 -3.61
CA LYS A 26 -12.08 -7.78 -2.80
C LYS A 26 -10.65 -8.13 -2.35
N LEU A 27 -9.73 -7.20 -2.58
CA LEU A 27 -8.32 -7.33 -2.18
C LEU A 27 -7.75 -6.00 -1.68
N MET A 28 -6.58 -6.05 -1.08
CA MET A 28 -5.78 -4.87 -0.74
C MET A 28 -4.48 -4.88 -1.53
N ILE A 29 -4.08 -3.73 -2.07
CA ILE A 29 -2.72 -3.49 -2.56
C ILE A 29 -2.05 -2.51 -1.60
N ASN A 30 -0.92 -2.91 -1.03
CA ASN A 30 -0.16 -2.05 -0.13
C ASN A 30 1.32 -1.94 -0.49
N THR A 31 1.92 -0.87 0.03
CA THR A 31 3.37 -0.65 0.03
C THR A 31 3.77 0.09 1.31
N LYS A 32 5.06 0.03 1.65
CA LYS A 32 5.63 0.72 2.80
C LYS A 32 6.84 1.55 2.38
N SER A 33 6.89 2.82 2.79
CA SER A 33 8.07 3.66 2.59
C SER A 33 8.15 4.77 3.63
N GLY A 34 9.35 5.03 4.13
CA GLY A 34 9.65 6.14 5.04
C GLY A 34 8.68 6.28 6.23
N GLY A 35 8.20 5.17 6.78
CA GLY A 35 7.25 5.14 7.91
C GLY A 35 5.77 5.16 7.52
N ALA A 36 5.44 5.38 6.26
CA ALA A 36 4.08 5.27 5.73
C ALA A 36 3.80 3.83 5.26
N THR A 37 2.65 3.28 5.64
CA THR A 37 2.02 2.14 4.97
C THR A 37 0.79 2.67 4.26
N HIS A 38 0.74 2.50 2.94
CA HIS A 38 -0.33 3.01 2.09
C HIS A 38 -1.10 1.84 1.49
N GLU A 39 -2.40 1.75 1.78
CA GLU A 39 -3.23 0.60 1.46
C GLU A 39 -4.45 1.04 0.65
N ARG A 40 -4.65 0.47 -0.54
CA ARG A 40 -5.91 0.58 -1.30
C ARG A 40 -6.65 -0.73 -1.17
N ILE A 41 -7.95 -0.68 -0.89
CA ILE A 41 -8.78 -1.83 -0.55
C ILE A 41 -10.01 -1.81 -1.43
N GLY A 42 -10.28 -2.91 -2.13
CA GLY A 42 -11.37 -2.96 -3.07
C GLY A 42 -11.21 -3.98 -4.17
N VAL A 43 -12.08 -3.91 -5.17
CA VAL A 43 -12.00 -4.73 -6.39
C VAL A 43 -11.07 -4.06 -7.39
N VAL A 44 -10.09 -4.80 -7.90
CA VAL A 44 -9.35 -4.40 -9.10
C VAL A 44 -10.19 -4.76 -10.32
N GLU A 45 -10.68 -3.76 -11.03
CA GLU A 45 -11.56 -3.98 -12.19
C GLU A 45 -10.78 -4.34 -13.45
N GLN A 46 -9.65 -3.65 -13.66
CA GLN A 46 -8.84 -3.82 -14.85
C GLN A 46 -7.35 -3.87 -14.50
N VAL A 47 -6.64 -4.73 -15.24
CA VAL A 47 -5.19 -4.84 -15.21
C VAL A 47 -4.65 -4.66 -16.62
N GLU A 48 -3.71 -3.73 -16.78
CA GLU A 48 -3.09 -3.43 -18.09
C GLU A 48 -1.57 -3.42 -17.96
N VAL A 49 -0.87 -3.99 -18.95
CA VAL A 49 0.59 -3.87 -19.06
C VAL A 49 0.91 -2.91 -20.18
N ARG A 50 1.63 -1.82 -19.88
CA ARG A 50 2.12 -0.84 -20.87
C ARG A 50 3.41 -0.19 -20.39
N ASP A 51 4.31 0.08 -21.32
CA ASP A 51 5.57 0.79 -21.08
C ASP A 51 6.45 0.20 -19.96
N GLY A 52 6.41 -1.12 -19.76
CA GLY A 52 7.17 -1.81 -18.69
C GLY A 52 6.51 -1.78 -17.31
N TRP A 53 5.33 -1.16 -17.20
CA TRP A 53 4.54 -1.08 -15.97
C TRP A 53 3.28 -1.95 -16.07
N ILE A 54 2.86 -2.48 -14.93
CA ILE A 54 1.52 -3.05 -14.75
C ILE A 54 0.65 -2.08 -13.97
N TYR A 55 -0.54 -1.78 -14.49
CA TYR A 55 -1.51 -0.84 -13.94
C TYR A 55 -2.69 -1.60 -13.35
N PHE A 56 -3.18 -1.14 -12.20
CA PHE A 56 -4.37 -1.63 -11.52
C PHE A 56 -5.35 -0.48 -11.42
N THR A 57 -6.50 -0.63 -12.05
CA THR A 57 -7.53 0.42 -12.13
C THR A 57 -8.90 -0.09 -11.73
N GLY A 58 -9.70 0.80 -11.17
CA GLY A 58 -11.09 0.63 -10.75
C GLY A 58 -11.47 1.79 -9.82
N ASP A 59 -12.70 1.83 -9.34
CA ASP A 59 -13.13 2.90 -8.40
C ASP A 59 -12.25 2.93 -7.13
N GLU A 60 -11.84 1.76 -6.66
CA GLU A 60 -11.10 1.58 -5.40
C GLU A 60 -9.58 1.42 -5.61
N HIS A 61 -9.10 1.28 -6.84
CA HIS A 61 -7.68 1.05 -7.14
C HIS A 61 -7.17 1.98 -8.22
N HIS A 62 -6.06 2.66 -7.92
CA HIS A 62 -5.28 3.42 -8.88
C HIS A 62 -3.81 3.28 -8.50
N SER A 63 -3.17 2.24 -9.02
CA SER A 63 -1.77 1.96 -8.76
C SER A 63 -1.07 1.39 -9.98
N ARG A 64 0.26 1.44 -9.96
CA ARG A 64 1.12 0.80 -10.95
C ARG A 64 2.44 0.39 -10.36
N ILE A 65 3.01 -0.69 -10.90
CA ILE A 65 4.26 -1.27 -10.45
C ILE A 65 5.14 -1.55 -11.67
N GLU A 66 6.42 -1.22 -11.59
CA GLU A 66 7.37 -1.49 -12.64
C GLU A 66 7.69 -3.00 -12.67
N LEU A 67 7.44 -3.65 -13.81
CA LEU A 67 7.55 -5.11 -13.89
C LEU A 67 8.99 -5.60 -13.71
N THR A 68 9.97 -4.84 -14.20
CA THR A 68 11.40 -5.18 -14.11
C THR A 68 11.94 -5.11 -12.69
N ALA A 69 11.26 -4.40 -11.78
CA ALA A 69 11.63 -4.37 -10.38
C ALA A 69 11.25 -5.67 -9.65
N ILE A 70 10.24 -6.40 -10.14
CA ILE A 70 9.75 -7.62 -9.50
C ILE A 70 10.63 -8.81 -9.88
N ALA A 71 11.50 -9.23 -8.96
CA ALA A 71 12.36 -10.38 -9.14
C ALA A 71 11.67 -11.71 -8.75
N SER A 72 10.75 -11.68 -7.80
CA SER A 72 10.00 -12.88 -7.40
C SER A 72 8.64 -12.58 -6.79
N LEU A 73 7.77 -13.58 -6.81
CA LEU A 73 6.44 -13.55 -6.20
C LEU A 73 6.32 -14.68 -5.19
N ILE A 74 5.87 -14.35 -3.99
CA ILE A 74 5.61 -15.33 -2.92
C ILE A 74 4.14 -15.31 -2.56
N ALA A 75 3.46 -16.43 -2.75
CA ALA A 75 2.14 -16.67 -2.18
C ALA A 75 2.29 -17.13 -0.72
N ASP A 76 1.57 -16.50 0.20
CA ASP A 76 1.55 -16.83 1.62
C ASP A 76 0.11 -16.87 2.16
N ARG A 77 -0.27 -18.00 2.74
CA ARG A 77 -1.60 -18.33 3.28
C ARG A 77 -1.58 -18.49 4.80
N SER A 78 -0.48 -18.12 5.46
CA SER A 78 -0.30 -18.30 6.90
C SER A 78 -1.07 -17.29 7.75
N SER A 79 -1.50 -16.16 7.18
CA SER A 79 -2.23 -15.13 7.91
C SER A 79 -3.67 -15.58 8.17
N VAL A 80 -3.99 -15.83 9.44
CA VAL A 80 -5.34 -16.18 9.89
C VAL A 80 -5.77 -15.19 10.97
N MET A 81 -6.90 -14.51 10.74
CA MET A 81 -7.52 -13.60 11.70
C MET A 81 -8.99 -13.95 11.83
N GLN A 82 -9.46 -14.18 13.06
CA GLN A 82 -10.85 -14.55 13.35
C GLN A 82 -11.33 -15.73 12.46
N GLU A 83 -10.53 -16.80 12.40
CA GLU A 83 -10.78 -18.02 11.61
C GLU A 83 -10.77 -17.84 10.08
N LYS A 84 -10.55 -16.62 9.58
CA LYS A 84 -10.46 -16.34 8.15
C LYS A 84 -9.00 -16.21 7.72
N VAL A 85 -8.66 -16.90 6.62
CA VAL A 85 -7.36 -16.77 5.96
C VAL A 85 -7.33 -15.48 5.15
N TYR A 86 -6.25 -14.71 5.26
CA TYR A 86 -5.97 -13.54 4.43
C TYR A 86 -4.74 -13.84 3.58
N PRO A 87 -4.92 -14.59 2.48
CA PRO A 87 -3.80 -14.98 1.63
C PRO A 87 -3.20 -13.75 0.97
N ARG A 88 -1.89 -13.76 0.74
CA ARG A 88 -1.19 -12.64 0.11
C ARG A 88 -0.18 -13.08 -0.94
N ILE A 89 0.11 -12.18 -1.87
CA ILE A 89 1.24 -12.24 -2.78
C ILE A 89 2.19 -11.11 -2.40
N ASP A 90 3.40 -11.46 -1.98
CA ASP A 90 4.48 -10.47 -1.81
C ASP A 90 5.23 -10.33 -3.15
N LEU A 91 5.45 -9.08 -3.57
CA LEU A 91 6.22 -8.72 -4.75
C LEU A 91 7.62 -8.31 -4.28
N LEU A 92 8.63 -9.13 -4.55
CA LEU A 92 9.98 -8.89 -4.05
C LEU A 92 10.90 -8.39 -5.15
N ALA A 93 11.76 -7.44 -4.79
CA ALA A 93 12.90 -7.03 -5.57
C ALA A 93 14.03 -8.07 -5.50
N ALA A 94 15.11 -7.83 -6.27
CA ALA A 94 16.25 -8.75 -6.36
C ALA A 94 17.02 -8.92 -5.05
N ASP A 95 16.95 -7.93 -4.16
CA ASP A 95 17.53 -7.94 -2.81
C ASP A 95 16.56 -8.50 -1.75
N GLU A 96 15.47 -9.14 -2.18
CA GLU A 96 14.40 -9.69 -1.33
C GLU A 96 13.63 -8.64 -0.51
N THR A 97 13.80 -7.35 -0.81
CA THR A 97 12.91 -6.32 -0.25
C THR A 97 11.52 -6.42 -0.86
N VAL A 98 10.48 -6.15 -0.06
CA VAL A 98 9.09 -6.15 -0.53
C VAL A 98 8.76 -4.80 -1.15
N ILE A 99 8.47 -4.79 -2.45
CA ILE A 99 8.02 -3.61 -3.20
C ILE A 99 6.59 -3.25 -2.80
N GLY A 100 5.76 -4.28 -2.67
CA GLY A 100 4.38 -4.19 -2.22
C GLY A 100 3.78 -5.58 -2.07
N SER A 101 2.58 -5.65 -1.51
CA SER A 101 1.85 -6.90 -1.34
C SER A 101 0.40 -6.76 -1.82
N VAL A 102 -0.13 -7.87 -2.32
CA VAL A 102 -1.56 -8.02 -2.62
C VAL A 102 -2.16 -8.97 -1.61
N ILE A 103 -3.21 -8.57 -0.90
CA ILE A 103 -3.86 -9.38 0.15
C ILE A 103 -5.32 -9.65 -0.24
N GLY A 104 -5.71 -10.91 -0.35
CA GLY A 104 -7.09 -11.31 -0.61
C GLY A 104 -7.96 -11.15 0.64
N PHE A 105 -9.10 -10.47 0.50
CA PHE A 105 -10.03 -10.23 1.61
C PHE A 105 -11.18 -11.22 1.66
N GLU A 106 -11.34 -12.10 0.67
CA GLU A 106 -12.46 -13.06 0.59
C GLU A 106 -12.10 -14.47 1.06
N GLY A 107 -10.87 -14.69 1.51
CA GLY A 107 -10.41 -16.01 1.95
C GLY A 107 -9.51 -16.69 0.93
N ALA A 108 -9.13 -17.93 1.23
CA ALA A 108 -8.23 -18.71 0.39
C ALA A 108 -8.85 -19.16 -0.94
N GLU A 109 -10.16 -19.42 -0.99
CA GLU A 109 -10.79 -20.03 -2.17
C GLU A 109 -10.72 -19.16 -3.45
N PRO A 110 -11.14 -17.87 -3.46
CA PRO A 110 -11.00 -17.03 -4.66
C PRO A 110 -9.53 -16.82 -5.06
N PHE A 111 -8.65 -16.71 -4.06
CA PHE A 111 -7.22 -16.55 -4.25
C PHE A 111 -6.60 -17.77 -4.94
N ASP A 112 -6.86 -18.97 -4.43
CA ASP A 112 -6.33 -20.21 -4.99
C ASP A 112 -6.93 -20.52 -6.37
N LYS A 113 -8.20 -20.18 -6.58
CA LYS A 113 -8.84 -20.29 -7.89
C LYS A 113 -8.16 -19.38 -8.93
N ALA A 114 -7.84 -18.13 -8.56
CA ALA A 114 -7.14 -17.20 -9.43
C ALA A 114 -5.73 -17.71 -9.79
N LEU A 115 -5.06 -18.43 -8.88
CA LEU A 115 -3.70 -18.93 -9.08
C LEU A 115 -3.60 -20.39 -9.55
N HIS A 116 -4.72 -21.08 -9.77
CA HIS A 116 -4.76 -22.52 -10.04
C HIS A 116 -3.89 -22.97 -11.23
N GLY A 117 -3.67 -22.10 -12.22
CA GLY A 117 -2.89 -22.40 -13.42
C GLY A 117 -1.37 -22.23 -13.30
N PHE A 118 -0.86 -21.78 -12.15
CA PHE A 118 0.56 -21.52 -11.97
C PHE A 118 1.27 -22.64 -11.23
N GLU A 119 2.56 -22.81 -11.54
CA GLU A 119 3.44 -23.71 -10.80
C GLU A 119 4.02 -23.03 -9.56
N PHE A 120 4.33 -23.83 -8.55
CA PHE A 120 4.83 -23.36 -7.26
C PHE A 120 6.03 -24.17 -6.80
N THR A 121 6.94 -23.52 -6.07
CA THR A 121 7.93 -24.19 -5.22
C THR A 121 7.61 -23.88 -3.77
N ALA A 122 7.39 -24.91 -2.97
CA ALA A 122 7.14 -24.75 -1.54
C ALA A 122 8.34 -24.07 -0.87
N LEU A 123 8.04 -23.21 0.10
CA LEU A 123 9.04 -22.54 0.93
C LEU A 123 8.76 -22.85 2.40
N GLU A 124 9.82 -22.77 3.20
CA GLU A 124 9.66 -22.83 4.65
C GLU A 124 8.73 -21.71 5.15
N PRO A 125 7.92 -21.99 6.18
CA PRO A 125 7.10 -20.97 6.83
C PRO A 125 7.97 -19.79 7.28
N LYS A 126 7.46 -18.57 7.13
CA LYS A 126 8.17 -17.40 7.64
C LYS A 126 8.18 -17.44 9.18
N GLU A 127 9.34 -17.24 9.79
CA GLU A 127 9.41 -17.03 11.24
C GLU A 127 8.60 -15.78 11.62
N LYS A 128 7.82 -15.87 12.71
CA LYS A 128 7.13 -14.69 13.24
C LYS A 128 8.19 -13.72 13.77
N GLU A 129 8.28 -12.54 13.17
CA GLU A 129 9.14 -11.47 13.68
C GLU A 129 8.72 -11.13 15.12
N GLN A 130 9.59 -11.44 16.08
CA GLN A 130 9.46 -11.01 17.47
C GLN A 130 10.09 -9.62 17.59
N GLY A 131 9.28 -8.58 17.50
CA GLY A 131 9.77 -7.21 17.61
C GLY A 131 8.72 -6.29 18.21
N ALA A 132 8.77 -6.09 19.52
CA ALA A 132 8.14 -4.92 20.12
C ALA A 132 8.93 -3.69 19.68
N THR A 133 8.44 -3.00 18.65
CA THR A 133 8.99 -1.68 18.32
C THR A 133 8.48 -0.72 19.37
N GLU A 134 9.36 0.05 20.01
CA GLU A 134 8.93 1.14 20.89
C GLU A 134 7.98 2.07 20.11
N THR A 135 6.73 2.14 20.57
CA THR A 135 5.73 3.07 20.05
C THR A 135 5.96 4.42 20.70
N LEU A 136 6.42 5.39 19.91
CA LEU A 136 6.31 6.79 20.27
C LEU A 136 4.83 7.15 20.36
N GLU A 137 4.41 7.86 21.39
CA GLU A 137 3.09 8.49 21.38
C GLU A 137 3.06 9.58 20.31
N VAL A 138 1.92 9.72 19.63
CA VAL A 138 1.75 10.74 18.60
C VAL A 138 1.23 12.00 19.28
N GLY A 139 2.05 13.05 19.32
CA GLY A 139 1.61 14.37 19.76
C GLY A 139 0.65 15.00 18.75
N GLU A 140 -0.24 15.87 19.21
CA GLU A 140 -1.11 16.68 18.34
C GLU A 140 -0.31 17.66 17.45
N ASP A 141 0.95 17.89 17.81
CA ASP A 141 1.92 18.73 17.12
C ASP A 141 2.92 17.95 16.24
N ASP A 142 2.72 16.63 16.03
CA ASP A 142 3.58 15.84 15.15
C ASP A 142 3.62 16.46 13.73
N PRO A 143 4.82 16.77 13.19
CA PRO A 143 4.94 17.41 11.87
C PRO A 143 4.29 16.62 10.73
N GLY A 144 4.21 15.29 10.84
CA GLY A 144 3.53 14.42 9.90
C GLY A 144 2.03 14.69 9.80
N LEU A 145 1.41 15.31 10.80
CA LEU A 145 -0.03 15.59 10.83
C LEU A 145 -0.41 16.83 10.01
N ALA A 146 0.53 17.74 9.77
CA ALA A 146 0.25 19.10 9.30
C ALA A 146 -0.65 19.21 8.06
N PRO A 147 -0.38 18.55 6.91
CA PRO A 147 -1.25 18.68 5.74
C PRO A 147 -2.61 18.02 5.94
N PHE A 148 -2.67 16.91 6.70
CA PHE A 148 -3.90 16.18 6.99
C PHE A 148 -4.85 16.99 7.86
N ALA A 149 -4.34 17.61 8.94
CA ALA A 149 -5.13 18.48 9.81
C ALA A 149 -5.66 19.72 9.08
N LYS A 150 -4.85 20.32 8.20
CA LYS A 150 -5.28 21.46 7.38
C LYS A 150 -6.44 21.08 6.44
N ALA A 151 -6.26 20.01 5.66
CA ALA A 151 -7.28 19.50 4.74
C ALA A 151 -8.58 19.09 5.45
N GLN A 152 -8.45 18.46 6.62
CA GLN A 152 -9.61 18.05 7.41
C GLN A 152 -10.41 19.25 7.93
N ARG A 153 -9.75 20.29 8.45
CA ARG A 153 -10.44 21.50 8.95
C ARG A 153 -11.26 22.18 7.85
N ASN A 154 -10.81 22.09 6.60
CA ASN A 154 -11.49 22.66 5.45
C ASN A 154 -12.46 21.69 4.77
N ASN A 155 -12.61 20.47 5.31
CA ASN A 155 -13.44 19.40 4.75
C ASN A 155 -13.16 19.15 3.25
N ALA A 156 -11.88 19.26 2.88
CA ALA A 156 -11.45 19.36 1.50
C ALA A 156 -11.18 18.00 0.86
N ASP A 157 -11.38 17.92 -0.45
CA ASP A 157 -10.89 16.81 -1.27
C ASP A 157 -9.38 16.92 -1.46
N VAL A 158 -8.67 15.83 -1.17
CA VAL A 158 -7.23 15.73 -1.33
C VAL A 158 -6.85 14.47 -2.09
N ARG A 159 -5.63 14.46 -2.61
CA ARG A 159 -4.93 13.29 -3.10
C ARG A 159 -3.84 12.93 -2.11
N ILE A 160 -3.82 11.68 -1.66
CA ILE A 160 -2.74 11.08 -0.89
C ILE A 160 -2.10 10.01 -1.76
N ALA A 161 -0.79 10.04 -1.91
CA ALA A 161 -0.08 9.12 -2.80
C ALA A 161 1.24 8.64 -2.22
N ILE A 162 1.65 7.45 -2.64
CA ILE A 162 3.02 7.00 -2.61
C ILE A 162 3.56 7.05 -4.05
N ASP A 163 4.68 7.75 -4.23
CA ASP A 163 5.43 7.80 -5.49
C ASP A 163 6.88 7.34 -5.24
N LEU A 164 7.13 6.06 -5.58
CA LEU A 164 8.44 5.42 -5.51
C LEU A 164 8.92 5.09 -6.92
N PRO A 165 10.24 4.90 -7.12
CA PRO A 165 10.80 4.59 -8.44
C PRO A 165 10.09 3.46 -9.19
N SER A 166 9.70 2.40 -8.48
CA SER A 166 9.09 1.19 -9.08
C SER A 166 7.67 0.90 -8.58
N PHE A 167 7.06 1.78 -7.79
CA PHE A 167 5.70 1.60 -7.26
C PHE A 167 5.02 2.95 -7.09
N LYS A 168 3.82 3.10 -7.65
CA LYS A 168 2.98 4.29 -7.45
C LYS A 168 1.56 3.89 -7.11
N GLN A 169 0.97 4.55 -6.13
CA GLN A 169 -0.41 4.32 -5.72
C GLN A 169 -1.00 5.60 -5.15
N GLU A 170 -2.28 5.87 -5.44
CA GLU A 170 -2.96 7.04 -4.91
C GLU A 170 -4.38 6.74 -4.44
N TRP A 171 -4.84 7.59 -3.54
CA TRP A 171 -6.22 7.76 -3.14
C TRP A 171 -6.63 9.21 -3.34
N ARG A 172 -7.91 9.44 -3.68
CA ARG A 172 -8.51 10.76 -3.76
C ARG A 172 -9.84 10.76 -3.03
N GLY A 173 -10.10 11.85 -2.31
CA GLY A 173 -11.41 12.11 -1.72
C GLY A 173 -11.34 13.05 -0.54
N GLN A 174 -12.51 13.25 0.09
CA GLN A 174 -12.65 14.15 1.22
C GLN A 174 -11.88 13.63 2.42
N MET A 175 -11.01 14.49 2.96
CA MET A 175 -10.14 14.19 4.08
C MET A 175 -10.94 13.86 5.35
N PRO A 176 -10.84 12.63 5.89
CA PRO A 176 -11.47 12.30 7.17
C PRO A 176 -10.67 12.87 8.34
N GLU A 177 -11.25 12.80 9.54
CA GLU A 177 -10.52 13.04 10.79
C GLU A 177 -9.35 12.05 10.95
N PRO A 178 -8.08 12.52 11.01
CA PRO A 178 -6.95 11.66 11.30
C PRO A 178 -7.07 11.08 12.71
N ARG A 179 -6.83 9.77 12.85
CA ARG A 179 -6.84 9.10 14.15
C ARG A 179 -5.42 8.87 14.63
N LEU A 180 -5.10 9.38 15.81
CA LEU A 180 -3.82 9.14 16.46
C LEU A 180 -3.94 7.89 17.33
N SER A 181 -3.24 6.81 16.98
CA SER A 181 -3.33 5.57 17.74
C SER A 181 -2.11 4.70 17.56
N ARG A 182 -1.64 4.08 18.66
CA ARG A 182 -0.55 3.09 18.68
C ARG A 182 0.72 3.56 17.97
N GLY A 183 1.05 4.85 18.09
CA GLY A 183 2.21 5.45 17.45
C GLY A 183 2.09 5.73 15.95
N PHE A 184 0.86 5.78 15.43
CA PHE A 184 0.56 6.14 14.04
C PHE A 184 -0.43 7.29 13.93
N ILE A 185 -0.21 8.16 12.94
CA ILE A 185 -1.23 9.01 12.33
C ILE A 185 -1.97 8.16 11.30
N ASN A 186 -3.28 7.99 11.48
CA ASN A 186 -4.09 7.12 10.63
C ASN A 186 -5.12 7.90 9.83
N VAL A 187 -5.19 7.67 8.53
CA VAL A 187 -6.27 8.18 7.64
C VAL A 187 -7.04 6.98 7.14
N MET A 188 -8.33 6.88 7.50
CA MET A 188 -9.11 5.65 7.30
C MET A 188 -10.41 5.95 6.55
N LYS A 189 -10.59 5.30 5.41
CA LYS A 189 -11.81 5.23 4.60
C LYS A 189 -12.06 3.76 4.22
N PRO A 190 -13.28 3.39 3.80
CA PRO A 190 -13.60 1.99 3.47
C PRO A 190 -12.69 1.35 2.41
N ASP A 191 -12.13 2.16 1.52
CA ASP A 191 -11.28 1.78 0.40
C ASP A 191 -9.81 2.19 0.60
N PHE A 192 -9.47 2.94 1.65
CA PHE A 192 -8.14 3.53 1.82
C PHE A 192 -7.71 3.56 3.27
N HIS A 193 -6.52 3.02 3.55
CA HIS A 193 -5.83 3.23 4.81
C HIS A 193 -4.44 3.84 4.59
N LEU A 194 -4.13 4.85 5.39
CA LEU A 194 -2.76 5.29 5.63
C LEU A 194 -2.42 5.04 7.09
N HIS A 195 -1.29 4.40 7.32
CA HIS A 195 -0.63 4.34 8.63
C HIS A 195 0.72 5.06 8.53
N LEU A 196 0.82 6.26 9.10
CA LEU A 196 2.08 7.02 9.14
C LEU A 196 2.68 6.95 10.54
N LYS A 197 3.83 6.30 10.68
CA LYS A 197 4.55 6.17 11.95
C LYS A 197 4.96 7.55 12.46
N ALA A 198 4.68 7.83 13.73
CA ALA A 198 5.05 9.09 14.38
C ALA A 198 6.57 9.33 14.33
N GLY A 199 6.96 10.59 14.14
CA GLY A 199 8.34 11.03 14.04
C GLY A 199 9.10 10.62 12.76
N ASN A 200 8.50 9.84 11.85
CA ASN A 200 9.16 9.48 10.59
C ASN A 200 9.10 10.59 9.54
N VAL A 201 8.12 11.49 9.65
CA VAL A 201 8.04 12.71 8.84
C VAL A 201 8.36 13.88 9.76
N THR A 202 9.47 14.57 9.49
CA THR A 202 9.93 15.68 10.32
C THR A 202 9.52 17.03 9.76
N SER A 203 9.26 17.09 8.46
CA SER A 203 8.81 18.30 7.77
C SER A 203 8.18 17.96 6.41
N TRP A 204 7.62 18.97 5.77
CA TRP A 204 7.04 18.87 4.43
C TRP A 204 7.65 19.95 3.54
N ARG A 205 8.14 19.57 2.34
CA ARG A 205 8.38 20.55 1.28
C ARG A 205 7.05 20.84 0.60
N ALA A 206 6.66 22.11 0.56
CA ALA A 206 5.46 22.56 -0.13
C ALA A 206 5.84 23.21 -1.46
N ASP A 207 5.28 22.70 -2.56
CA ASP A 207 5.48 23.23 -3.90
C ASP A 207 4.12 23.66 -4.48
N GLU A 208 4.04 24.90 -4.97
CA GLU A 208 2.85 25.38 -5.67
C GLU A 208 2.87 24.93 -7.13
N GLN A 209 1.78 24.30 -7.56
CA GLN A 209 1.60 23.83 -8.93
C GLN A 209 0.30 24.39 -9.49
N GLY A 210 0.37 25.63 -9.98
CA GLY A 210 -0.81 26.38 -10.43
C GLY A 210 -1.75 26.70 -9.27
N GLU A 211 -2.97 26.13 -9.32
CA GLU A 211 -3.97 26.22 -8.26
C GLU A 211 -3.82 25.16 -7.18
N ASP A 212 -2.93 24.19 -7.40
CA ASP A 212 -2.73 23.09 -6.47
C ASP A 212 -1.52 23.37 -5.58
N LEU A 213 -1.56 22.84 -4.37
CA LEU A 213 -0.45 22.80 -3.43
C LEU A 213 -0.05 21.34 -3.21
N VAL A 214 1.23 21.03 -3.37
CA VAL A 214 1.77 19.68 -3.25
C VAL A 214 2.75 19.65 -2.09
N PHE A 215 2.53 18.74 -1.15
CA PHE A 215 3.40 18.49 -0.01
C PHE A 215 4.15 17.18 -0.20
N TYR A 216 5.48 17.25 -0.17
CA TYR A 216 6.38 16.10 -0.17
C TYR A 216 6.87 15.87 1.26
N ALA A 217 6.62 14.69 1.80
CA ALA A 217 7.02 14.34 3.16
C ALA A 217 8.53 14.11 3.24
N LEU A 218 9.19 14.73 4.22
CA LEU A 218 10.64 14.63 4.43
C LEU A 218 10.97 13.92 5.74
N ASN A 219 11.99 13.05 5.72
CA ASN A 219 12.53 12.38 6.90
C ASN A 219 13.47 13.29 7.70
N LYS A 220 14.13 12.77 8.75
CA LYS A 220 15.07 13.55 9.58
C LYS A 220 16.36 13.94 8.85
N GLU A 221 16.70 13.24 7.78
CA GLU A 221 17.79 13.54 6.85
C GLU A 221 17.39 14.55 5.75
N ASN A 222 16.14 15.05 5.77
CA ASN A 222 15.58 15.95 4.77
C ASN A 222 15.42 15.32 3.37
N GLU A 223 15.30 13.99 3.32
CA GLU A 223 15.07 13.20 2.10
C GLU A 223 13.57 12.89 1.96
N GLU A 224 13.11 12.81 0.71
CA GLU A 224 11.71 12.47 0.42
C GLU A 224 11.41 11.01 0.79
N THR A 225 10.33 10.79 1.52
CA THR A 225 9.88 9.44 1.89
C THR A 225 9.07 8.75 0.77
N GLY A 226 8.72 9.49 -0.28
CA GLY A 226 7.78 9.08 -1.32
C GLY A 226 6.30 9.34 -0.98
N LEU A 227 5.97 9.72 0.26
CA LEU A 227 4.62 10.14 0.64
C LEU A 227 4.33 11.56 0.16
N ILE A 228 3.23 11.72 -0.57
CA ILE A 228 2.80 12.99 -1.15
C ILE A 228 1.34 13.27 -0.74
N VAL A 229 1.06 14.50 -0.34
CA VAL A 229 -0.29 15.01 -0.11
C VAL A 229 -0.51 16.21 -1.01
N SER A 230 -1.62 16.27 -1.74
CA SER A 230 -1.89 17.36 -2.68
C SER A 230 -3.37 17.66 -2.81
N GLY A 231 -3.68 18.86 -3.27
CA GLY A 231 -5.05 19.35 -3.45
C GLY A 231 -5.04 20.82 -3.82
N LYS A 232 -6.22 21.42 -3.95
CA LYS A 232 -6.36 22.86 -4.19
C LYS A 232 -5.71 23.67 -3.06
N LYS A 233 -5.17 24.86 -3.35
CA LYS A 233 -4.56 25.73 -2.33
C LYS A 233 -5.49 25.98 -1.15
N GLU A 234 -6.77 26.20 -1.41
CA GLU A 234 -7.81 26.44 -0.40
C GLU A 234 -8.05 25.22 0.50
N ALA A 235 -7.65 24.01 0.07
CA ALA A 235 -7.70 22.83 0.92
C ALA A 235 -6.78 22.95 2.13
N PHE A 236 -5.75 23.79 2.08
CA PHE A 236 -4.69 23.83 3.10
C PHE A 236 -4.51 25.19 3.79
N GLN A 237 -5.30 26.19 3.44
CA GLN A 237 -5.24 27.56 3.96
C GLN A 237 -6.21 27.79 5.11
#